data_AF-A0A940QW81-F1
#
_entry.id   AF-A0A940QW81-F1
#
_cell.length_a   1.000
_cell.length_b   1.000
_cell.length_c   1.000
_cell.angle_alpha   90.00
_cell.angle_beta   90.00
_cell.angle_gamma   90.00
#
_symmetry.space_group_name_H-M   'P 1'
#
loop_
_entity.id
_entity.type
_entity.pdbx_description
1 polymer ?
#
loop_
_entity_poly.entity_id
_entity_poly.type
_entity_poly.pdbx_seq_one_letter_code
_entity_poly.pdbx_strand_id
1 'polypeptide(L)'
;MIQWEYQITVHELPERQPPKQKSTTIECNQDGLCFVHDLFPGSLEWLENLFREKGKDGWELVQSGYHNRELLCIWKKKKEAGEKG
;
A
#
# COMPACT_ATOMS: atom_id res chain seq x y z
N MET A 1 26.18 12.30 -11.17
CA MET A 1 24.77 12.57 -10.80
C MET A 1 24.16 11.30 -10.27
N ILE A 2 23.30 11.38 -9.26
CA ILE A 2 22.56 10.22 -8.75
C ILE A 2 21.52 9.83 -9.81
N GLN A 3 21.52 8.58 -10.23
CA GLN A 3 20.50 8.01 -11.11
C GLN A 3 19.52 7.17 -10.29
N TRP A 4 18.26 7.22 -10.67
CA TRP A 4 17.17 6.51 -9.99
C TRP A 4 16.47 5.59 -10.99
N GLU A 5 16.12 4.39 -10.54
CA GLU A 5 15.17 3.51 -11.20
C GLU A 5 13.80 3.62 -10.53
N TYR A 6 12.74 3.48 -11.31
CA TYR A 6 11.36 3.58 -10.83
C TYR A 6 10.59 2.33 -11.22
N GLN A 7 9.68 1.91 -10.35
CA GLN A 7 8.78 0.78 -10.59
C GLN A 7 7.37 1.14 -10.14
N ILE A 8 6.37 0.76 -10.92
CA ILE A 8 4.95 0.86 -10.56
C ILE A 8 4.43 -0.56 -10.36
N THR A 9 3.74 -0.80 -9.25
CA THR A 9 3.13 -2.10 -8.94
C THR A 9 1.68 -1.91 -8.53
N VAL A 10 0.82 -2.82 -8.91
CA VAL A 10 -0.58 -2.87 -8.48
C VAL A 10 -0.79 -4.16 -7.69
N HIS A 11 -1.45 -4.06 -6.54
CA HIS A 11 -1.70 -5.18 -5.63
C HIS A 11 -3.17 -5.24 -5.27
N GLU A 12 -3.80 -6.39 -5.45
CA GLU A 12 -5.14 -6.61 -4.93
C GLU A 12 -5.10 -6.76 -3.41
N LEU A 13 -6.01 -6.08 -2.71
CA LEU A 13 -6.12 -6.23 -1.26
C LEU A 13 -6.59 -7.66 -0.92
N PRO A 14 -6.00 -8.29 0.10
CA PRO A 14 -6.42 -9.61 0.56
C PRO A 14 -7.92 -9.63 0.89
N GLU A 15 -8.53 -10.80 0.80
CA GLU A 15 -9.95 -10.96 1.09
C GLU A 15 -10.29 -10.55 2.53
N ARG A 16 -11.51 -10.01 2.71
CA ARG A 16 -11.97 -9.65 4.05
C ARG A 16 -12.17 -10.95 4.80
N GLN A 17 -11.30 -11.27 5.75
CA GLN A 17 -11.69 -12.25 6.75
C GLN A 17 -12.89 -11.66 7.50
N PRO A 18 -14.02 -12.38 7.61
CA PRO A 18 -15.16 -11.87 8.36
C PRO A 18 -14.68 -11.52 9.77
N PRO A 19 -14.95 -10.30 10.27
CA PRO A 19 -14.48 -9.91 11.58
C PRO A 19 -15.04 -10.90 12.60
N LYS A 20 -14.17 -11.60 13.34
CA LYS A 20 -14.60 -12.53 14.40
C LYS A 20 -15.44 -11.84 15.48
N GLN A 21 -15.38 -10.51 15.58
CA GLN A 21 -16.29 -9.61 16.29
C GLN A 21 -15.65 -8.23 16.18
N LYS A 22 -16.21 -7.33 15.39
CA LYS A 22 -15.99 -5.87 15.51
C LYS A 22 -17.05 -5.20 14.66
N SER A 23 -17.92 -4.45 15.34
CA SER A 23 -19.00 -3.67 14.77
C SER A 23 -18.46 -2.73 13.69
N THR A 24 -18.96 -2.86 12.46
CA THR A 24 -18.76 -1.87 11.40
C THR A 24 -19.14 -0.49 11.93
N THR A 25 -18.17 0.42 12.03
CA THR A 25 -18.43 1.79 12.45
C THR A 25 -18.71 2.61 11.19
N ILE A 26 -19.98 2.94 11.00
CA ILE A 26 -20.44 3.83 9.93
C ILE A 26 -20.59 5.21 10.56
N GLU A 27 -19.77 6.16 10.13
CA GLU A 27 -19.89 7.56 10.55
C GLU A 27 -20.43 8.36 9.38
N CYS A 28 -21.64 8.90 9.51
CA CYS A 28 -22.23 9.78 8.50
C CYS A 28 -22.10 11.23 8.95
N ASN A 29 -21.63 12.09 8.05
CA ASN A 29 -21.63 13.53 8.28
C ASN A 29 -23.04 14.11 8.04
N GLN A 30 -23.23 15.39 8.40
CA GLN A 30 -24.52 16.07 8.28
C GLN A 30 -24.98 16.29 6.83
N ASP A 31 -24.07 16.16 5.86
CA ASP A 31 -24.37 16.27 4.42
C ASP A 31 -24.85 14.95 3.82
N GLY A 32 -24.95 13.88 4.62
CA GLY A 32 -25.36 12.56 4.17
C GLY A 32 -24.24 11.72 3.56
N LEU A 33 -22.98 12.12 3.72
CA LEU A 33 -21.81 11.32 3.33
C LEU A 33 -21.44 10.37 4.47
N CYS A 34 -21.43 9.07 4.19
CA CYS A 34 -21.06 8.05 5.17
C CYS A 34 -19.66 7.50 4.91
N PHE A 35 -18.80 7.60 5.92
CA PHE A 35 -17.47 7.00 5.97
C PHE A 35 -17.56 5.66 6.69
N VAL A 36 -17.26 4.59 5.96
CA VAL A 36 -17.10 3.27 6.55
C VAL A 36 -15.68 3.19 7.09
N HIS A 37 -15.54 3.25 8.41
CA HIS A 37 -14.25 3.08 9.10
C HIS A 37 -13.88 1.59 9.18
N ASP A 38 -13.81 0.93 8.04
CA ASP A 38 -13.25 -0.41 7.94
C ASP A 38 -11.73 -0.26 7.83
N LEU A 39 -11.06 0.02 8.95
CA LEU A 39 -9.64 -0.34 9.06
C LEU A 39 -9.60 -1.86 9.06
N PHE A 40 -9.39 -2.43 7.88
CA PHE A 40 -9.25 -3.84 7.63
C PHE A 40 -8.18 -4.41 8.58
N PRO A 41 -8.54 -5.20 9.60
CA PRO A 41 -7.57 -5.62 10.61
C PRO A 41 -6.42 -6.46 10.02
N GLY A 42 -6.65 -7.10 8.87
CA GLY A 42 -5.63 -7.81 8.10
C GLY A 42 -4.93 -7.02 7.00
N SER A 43 -5.33 -5.77 6.69
CA SER A 43 -4.64 -4.99 5.66
C SER A 43 -3.35 -4.38 6.17
N LEU A 44 -3.26 -4.01 7.45
CA LEU A 44 -2.08 -3.31 7.96
C LEU A 44 -0.85 -4.22 7.97
N GLU A 45 -0.98 -5.45 8.47
CA GLU A 45 0.10 -6.46 8.47
C GLU A 45 0.51 -6.82 7.04
N TRP A 46 -0.46 -7.00 6.13
CA TRP A 46 -0.19 -7.26 4.72
C TRP A 46 0.54 -6.08 4.05
N LEU A 47 0.11 -4.84 4.29
CA LEU A 47 0.77 -3.63 3.80
C LEU A 47 2.20 -3.51 4.34
N GLU A 48 2.38 -3.75 5.64
CA GLU A 48 3.69 -3.72 6.28
C GLU A 48 4.63 -4.74 5.65
N ASN A 49 4.16 -5.97 5.44
CA ASN A 49 4.93 -7.03 4.77
C ASN A 49 5.27 -6.66 3.33
N LEU A 50 4.31 -6.16 2.55
CA LEU A 50 4.54 -5.69 1.18
C LEU A 50 5.65 -4.64 1.11
N PHE A 51 5.58 -3.63 2.00
CA PHE A 51 6.55 -2.53 2.01
C PHE A 51 7.91 -2.98 2.53
N ARG A 52 7.92 -3.87 3.52
CA ARG A 52 9.15 -4.46 4.09
C ARG A 52 9.91 -5.27 3.05
N GLU A 53 9.24 -6.15 2.30
CA GLU A 53 9.90 -6.95 1.27
C GLU A 53 10.47 -6.08 0.15
N LYS A 54 9.71 -5.08 -0.33
CA LYS A 54 10.23 -4.10 -1.30
C LYS A 54 11.41 -3.29 -0.75
N GLY A 55 11.35 -2.92 0.51
CA GLY A 55 12.43 -2.20 1.20
C GLY A 55 13.72 -3.00 1.31
N LYS A 56 13.66 -4.32 1.53
CA LYS A 56 14.84 -5.21 1.55
C LYS A 56 15.60 -5.18 0.23
N ASP A 57 14.89 -5.05 -0.87
CA ASP A 57 15.47 -4.95 -2.21
C ASP A 57 16.03 -3.54 -2.50
N GLY A 58 15.94 -2.60 -1.56
CA GLY A 58 16.42 -1.22 -1.69
C GLY A 58 15.42 -0.25 -2.33
N TRP A 59 14.15 -0.64 -2.47
CA TRP A 59 13.11 0.25 -2.98
C TRP A 59 12.55 1.15 -1.88
N GLU A 60 12.37 2.42 -2.22
CA GLU A 60 11.70 3.44 -1.42
C GLU A 60 10.31 3.70 -1.99
N LEU A 61 9.28 3.68 -1.14
CA LEU A 61 7.92 4.06 -1.53
C LEU A 61 7.85 5.58 -1.74
N VAL A 62 7.40 6.00 -2.91
CA VAL A 62 7.22 7.42 -3.27
C VAL A 62 5.77 7.85 -3.07
N GLN A 63 4.84 7.03 -3.56
CA GLN A 63 3.42 7.32 -3.48
C GLN A 63 2.62 6.02 -3.52
N SER A 64 1.49 5.99 -2.82
CA SER A 64 0.48 4.95 -2.98
C SER A 64 -0.90 5.56 -3.24
N GLY A 65 -1.72 4.83 -3.97
CA GLY A 65 -3.11 5.18 -4.28
C GLY A 65 -3.99 3.96 -4.16
N TYR A 66 -5.19 4.14 -3.61
CA TYR A 66 -6.17 3.08 -3.46
C TYR A 66 -7.37 3.35 -4.36
N HIS A 67 -7.78 2.35 -5.14
CA HIS A 67 -9.01 2.39 -5.91
C HIS A 67 -9.56 0.98 -6.08
N ASN A 68 -10.87 0.76 -5.88
CA ASN A 68 -11.56 -0.51 -6.14
C ASN A 68 -10.85 -1.78 -5.65
N ARG A 69 -10.39 -1.81 -4.39
CA ARG A 69 -9.64 -2.94 -3.80
C ARG A 69 -8.26 -3.21 -4.42
N GLU A 70 -7.75 -2.29 -5.21
CA GLU A 70 -6.39 -2.31 -5.72
C GLU A 70 -5.57 -1.21 -5.05
N LEU A 71 -4.32 -1.55 -4.74
CA LEU A 71 -3.32 -0.63 -4.25
C LEU A 71 -2.26 -0.43 -5.33
N LEU A 72 -2.22 0.75 -5.89
CA LEU A 72 -1.14 1.20 -6.76
C LEU A 72 -0.02 1.77 -5.89
N CYS A 73 1.22 1.34 -6.14
CA CYS A 73 2.41 1.85 -5.46
C CYS A 73 3.44 2.27 -6.50
N ILE A 74 4.05 3.44 -6.29
CA ILE A 74 5.17 3.97 -7.06
C ILE A 74 6.41 3.90 -6.19
N TRP A 75 7.43 3.24 -6.70
CA TRP A 75 8.69 2.98 -6.03
C TRP A 75 9.84 3.65 -6.75
N LYS A 76 10.88 4.01 -6.00
CA LYS A 76 12.17 4.39 -6.57
C LYS A 76 13.29 3.61 -5.89
N LYS A 77 14.36 3.33 -6.61
CA LYS A 77 15.58 2.76 -6.05
C LYS A 77 16.78 3.46 -6.66
N LYS A 78 17.83 3.64 -5.88
CA LYS A 78 19.06 4.27 -6.38
C LYS A 78 19.72 3.29 -7.34
N LYS A 79 20.00 3.73 -8.56
CA LYS A 79 20.73 2.90 -9.53
C LYS A 79 22.16 2.78 -9.03
N GLU A 80 22.64 1.55 -8.83
CA GLU A 80 24.04 1.33 -8.55
C GLU A 80 24.85 1.87 -9.74
N ALA A 81 25.91 2.63 -9.43
CA ALA A 81 26.82 3.10 -10.46
C ALA A 81 27.49 1.84 -11.02
N GLY A 82 27.04 1.39 -12.20
CA GLY A 82 27.42 0.10 -12.75
C GLY A 82 28.92 -0.16 -12.61
N GLU A 83 29.27 -1.31 -12.02
CA GLU A 83 30.57 -1.91 -12.23
C GLU A 83 30.82 -1.95 -13.73
N LYS A 84 31.87 -1.24 -14.16
CA LYS A 84 32.40 -1.36 -15.51
C LYS A 84 32.95 -2.78 -15.63
N GLY A 85 32.19 -3.67 -16.25
CA GLY A 85 32.70 -4.87 -16.91
C GLY A 85 33.19 -4.52 -18.30
#